data_AF-A0A0P7Y9K4-F1
#
_entry.id   AF-A0A0P7Y9K4-F1
#
_cell.length_a   1.000
_cell.length_b   1.000
_cell.length_c   1.000
_cell.angle_alpha   90.00
_cell.angle_beta   90.00
_cell.angle_gamma   90.00
#
_symmetry.space_group_name_H-M   'P 1'
#
loop_
_entity.id
_entity.type
_entity.pdbx_description
1 polymer ?
#
loop_
_entity_poly.entity_id
_entity_poly.type
_entity_poly.pdbx_seq_one_letter_code
_entity_poly.pdbx_strand_id
1 'polypeptide(L)'
;MAAFRVLRRLCSSAARSKGTRWERLRNSRLGLWCASLLGDYREACREVVVGAWERPLKASAYIGLLAGAWVSYRTNPDDGSFESGLLEMANKLGLLSPWIRSGPSDSHVQGLLQLRNQGRLRYASLGVASVMYRADYDPATGLYEARCSFLSAPWAELPGRVLDVGFAGRWWLLDARMRDYDVNEEEFQHLPPALLATAPPAARETETNEQLHQESWKALEMKAEDIEQAEHEERREGGRIQS
;
A
#
# COMPACT_ATOMS: atom_id res chain seq x y z
N MET A 1 1.92 -17.47 -103.69
CA MET A 1 0.77 -16.55 -103.64
C MET A 1 0.36 -16.39 -102.18
N ALA A 2 0.66 -15.24 -101.59
CA ALA A 2 -0.30 -14.29 -101.03
C ALA A 2 -1.02 -14.82 -99.76
N ALA A 3 -0.51 -14.49 -98.57
CA ALA A 3 -0.86 -13.29 -97.79
C ALA A 3 -2.27 -13.37 -97.18
N PHE A 4 -2.39 -13.39 -95.85
CA PHE A 4 -2.77 -12.20 -95.09
C PHE A 4 -2.76 -12.44 -93.58
N ARG A 5 -2.29 -11.42 -92.88
CA ARG A 5 -2.19 -11.28 -91.43
C ARG A 5 -3.58 -11.08 -90.84
N VAL A 6 -3.89 -11.75 -89.73
CA VAL A 6 -4.90 -11.25 -88.77
C VAL A 6 -4.35 -11.41 -87.35
N LEU A 7 -3.63 -10.37 -86.90
CA LEU A 7 -3.45 -10.12 -85.47
C LEU A 7 -4.83 -9.77 -84.88
N ARG A 8 -5.43 -10.70 -84.14
CA ARG A 8 -6.61 -10.39 -83.32
C ARG A 8 -6.16 -9.62 -82.08
N ARG A 9 -6.38 -8.31 -82.16
CA ARG A 9 -6.46 -7.30 -81.09
C ARG A 9 -6.52 -7.88 -79.66
N LEU A 10 -5.39 -7.78 -78.97
CA LEU A 10 -5.33 -7.61 -77.52
C LEU A 10 -5.67 -6.15 -77.22
N CYS A 11 -6.91 -5.89 -76.79
CA CYS A 11 -7.28 -4.66 -76.09
C CYS A 11 -8.56 -4.95 -75.29
N SER A 12 -8.42 -5.73 -74.21
CA SER A 12 -9.39 -5.65 -73.12
C SER A 12 -9.11 -4.33 -72.42
N SER A 13 -9.92 -3.32 -72.73
CA SER A 13 -9.96 -2.09 -71.96
C SER A 13 -10.33 -2.45 -70.52
N ALA A 14 -9.34 -2.57 -69.64
CA ALA A 14 -9.58 -2.55 -68.21
C ALA A 14 -10.24 -1.20 -67.93
N ALA A 15 -11.55 -1.23 -67.69
CA ALA A 15 -12.31 -0.07 -67.26
C ALA A 15 -11.60 0.46 -66.01
N ARG A 16 -10.91 1.59 -66.17
CA ARG A 16 -10.22 2.27 -65.08
C ARG A 16 -11.34 2.80 -64.19
N SER A 17 -11.69 2.04 -63.16
CA SER A 17 -12.76 2.42 -62.25
C SER A 17 -12.41 3.80 -61.70
N LYS A 18 -13.31 4.75 -61.86
CA LYS A 18 -13.22 6.10 -61.28
C LYS A 18 -13.52 6.03 -59.79
N GLY A 19 -12.85 5.11 -59.08
CA GLY A 19 -12.88 5.06 -57.64
C GLY A 19 -12.05 6.20 -57.09
N THR A 20 -12.63 6.94 -56.14
CA THR A 20 -11.90 7.91 -55.34
C THR A 20 -10.64 7.26 -54.75
N ARG A 21 -9.60 8.05 -54.47
CA ARG A 21 -8.34 7.50 -53.87
C ARG A 21 -8.62 6.68 -52.61
N TRP A 22 -9.67 7.03 -51.88
CA TRP A 22 -10.23 6.32 -50.73
C TRP A 22 -10.80 4.94 -51.05
N GLU A 23 -11.59 4.79 -52.12
CA GLU A 23 -12.12 3.48 -52.51
C GLU A 23 -11.01 2.54 -52.99
N ARG A 24 -9.95 3.08 -53.60
CA ARG A 24 -8.75 2.32 -53.93
C ARG A 24 -7.97 1.87 -52.69
N LEU A 25 -7.89 2.72 -51.65
CA LEU A 25 -7.26 2.37 -50.38
C LEU A 25 -8.07 1.33 -49.61
N ARG A 26 -9.40 1.51 -49.55
CA ARG A 26 -10.34 0.57 -48.91
C ARG A 26 -10.32 -0.82 -49.57
N ASN A 27 -10.26 -0.86 -50.89
CA ASN A 27 -10.22 -2.11 -51.65
C ASN A 27 -8.78 -2.62 -51.85
N SER A 28 -7.78 -1.96 -51.27
CA SER A 28 -6.40 -2.45 -51.25
C SER A 28 -6.27 -3.63 -50.28
N ARG A 29 -5.19 -4.41 -50.40
CA ARG A 29 -4.89 -5.50 -49.45
C ARG A 29 -4.83 -5.01 -48.01
N LEU A 30 -4.31 -3.80 -47.78
CA LEU A 30 -4.25 -3.17 -46.46
C LEU A 30 -5.64 -2.78 -45.95
N GLY A 31 -6.50 -2.25 -46.82
CA GLY A 31 -7.88 -1.88 -46.46
C GLY A 31 -8.74 -3.09 -46.13
N LEU A 32 -8.62 -4.18 -46.90
CA LEU A 32 -9.27 -5.46 -46.62
C LEU A 32 -8.75 -6.09 -45.32
N TRP A 33 -7.44 -6.02 -45.07
CA TRP A 33 -6.84 -6.48 -43.82
C TRP A 33 -7.30 -5.67 -42.61
N CYS A 34 -7.33 -4.34 -42.70
CA CYS A 34 -7.88 -3.50 -41.63
C CYS A 34 -9.37 -3.78 -41.40
N ALA A 35 -10.14 -4.02 -42.46
CA ALA A 35 -11.56 -4.35 -42.35
C ALA A 35 -11.80 -5.72 -41.70
N SER A 36 -10.98 -6.73 -42.02
CA SER A 36 -11.07 -8.03 -41.35
C SER A 36 -10.66 -7.91 -39.88
N LEU A 37 -9.57 -7.19 -39.59
CA LEU A 37 -9.10 -6.95 -38.23
C LEU A 37 -10.17 -6.25 -37.37
N LEU A 38 -10.82 -5.23 -37.91
CA LEU A 38 -11.95 -4.55 -37.24
C LEU A 38 -13.14 -5.49 -37.05
N GLY A 39 -13.40 -6.39 -38.00
CA GLY A 39 -14.41 -7.44 -37.88
C GLY A 39 -14.10 -8.39 -36.73
N ASP A 40 -12.86 -8.85 -36.62
CA ASP A 40 -12.40 -9.76 -35.57
C ASP A 40 -12.51 -9.11 -34.18
N TYR A 41 -12.10 -7.84 -34.02
CA TYR A 41 -12.29 -7.10 -32.76
C TYR A 41 -13.76 -6.85 -32.42
N ARG A 42 -14.61 -6.58 -33.42
CA ARG A 42 -16.05 -6.40 -33.21
C ARG A 42 -16.69 -7.69 -32.69
N GLU A 43 -16.35 -8.83 -33.28
CA GLU A 43 -16.88 -10.12 -32.84
C GLU A 43 -16.35 -10.47 -31.45
N ALA A 44 -15.06 -10.26 -31.18
CA ALA A 44 -14.50 -10.44 -29.84
C ALA A 44 -15.22 -9.58 -28.78
N CYS A 45 -15.52 -8.31 -29.07
CA CYS A 45 -16.30 -7.45 -28.17
C CYS A 45 -17.73 -7.99 -27.96
N ARG A 46 -18.37 -8.50 -29.01
CA ARG A 46 -19.71 -9.10 -28.92
C ARG A 46 -19.68 -10.35 -28.04
N GLU A 47 -18.68 -11.21 -28.21
CA GLU A 47 -18.46 -12.40 -27.38
C GLU A 47 -18.20 -12.05 -25.92
N VAL A 48 -17.43 -10.99 -25.64
CA VAL A 48 -17.22 -10.49 -24.26
C VAL A 48 -18.55 -10.09 -23.62
N VAL A 49 -19.41 -9.36 -24.34
CA VAL A 49 -20.72 -8.94 -23.84
C VAL A 49 -21.61 -10.16 -23.57
N VAL A 50 -21.75 -11.06 -24.55
CA VAL A 50 -22.56 -12.27 -24.40
C VAL A 50 -22.03 -13.13 -23.25
N GLY A 51 -20.71 -13.34 -23.17
CA GLY A 51 -20.07 -14.08 -22.09
C GLY A 51 -20.27 -13.45 -20.71
N ALA A 52 -20.37 -12.11 -20.62
CA ALA A 52 -20.68 -11.42 -19.38
C ALA A 52 -22.12 -11.68 -18.90
N TRP A 53 -23.07 -11.75 -19.82
CA TRP A 53 -24.47 -12.10 -19.51
C TRP A 53 -24.63 -13.58 -19.13
N GLU A 54 -23.91 -14.48 -19.81
CA GLU A 54 -23.96 -15.92 -19.51
C GLU A 54 -23.32 -16.26 -18.15
N ARG A 55 -22.28 -15.53 -17.74
CA ARG A 55 -21.48 -15.84 -16.55
C ARG A 55 -21.16 -14.58 -15.73
N PRO A 56 -22.17 -13.94 -15.11
CA PRO A 56 -22.01 -12.65 -14.44
C PRO A 56 -20.98 -12.69 -13.31
N LEU A 57 -20.90 -13.79 -12.55
CA LEU A 57 -19.92 -13.92 -11.46
C LEU A 57 -18.47 -13.90 -11.97
N LYS A 58 -18.18 -14.61 -13.07
CA LYS A 58 -16.83 -14.63 -13.66
C LYS A 58 -16.49 -13.28 -14.27
N ALA A 59 -17.45 -12.65 -14.96
CA ALA A 59 -17.26 -11.33 -15.53
C ALA A 59 -17.00 -10.27 -14.45
N SER A 60 -17.78 -10.26 -13.37
CA SER A 60 -17.55 -9.39 -12.23
C SER A 60 -16.17 -9.61 -11.58
N ALA A 61 -15.70 -10.85 -11.48
CA ALA A 61 -14.37 -11.14 -10.96
C ALA A 61 -13.26 -10.57 -11.87
N TYR A 62 -13.37 -10.73 -13.19
CA TYR A 62 -12.39 -10.17 -14.14
C TYR A 62 -12.41 -8.63 -14.16
N ILE A 63 -13.60 -8.03 -14.17
CA ILE A 63 -13.76 -6.56 -14.09
C ILE A 63 -13.18 -6.05 -12.77
N GLY A 64 -13.48 -6.72 -11.65
CA GLY A 64 -12.93 -6.39 -10.33
C GLY A 64 -11.41 -6.46 -10.30
N LEU A 65 -10.81 -7.50 -10.89
CA LEU A 65 -9.35 -7.63 -10.99
C LEU A 65 -8.75 -6.51 -11.84
N LEU A 66 -9.32 -6.22 -13.01
CA LEU A 66 -8.80 -5.20 -13.91
C LEU A 66 -8.97 -3.79 -13.34
N ALA A 67 -10.11 -3.51 -12.70
CA ALA A 67 -10.35 -2.27 -11.97
C ALA A 67 -9.40 -2.15 -10.78
N GLY A 68 -9.20 -3.22 -10.00
CA GLY A 68 -8.27 -3.25 -8.88
C GLY A 68 -6.83 -3.00 -9.31
N ALA A 69 -6.38 -3.63 -10.40
CA ALA A 69 -5.06 -3.41 -10.98
C ALA A 69 -4.91 -1.97 -11.50
N TRP A 70 -5.93 -1.43 -12.16
CA TRP A 70 -5.92 -0.04 -12.63
C TRP A 70 -5.87 0.97 -11.49
N VAL A 71 -6.67 0.77 -10.44
CA VAL A 71 -6.63 1.61 -9.24
C VAL A 71 -5.27 1.50 -8.57
N SER A 72 -4.74 0.29 -8.40
CA SER A 72 -3.43 0.07 -7.80
C SER A 72 -2.30 0.71 -8.60
N TYR A 73 -2.36 0.68 -9.93
CA TYR A 73 -1.42 1.39 -10.80
C TYR A 73 -1.51 2.91 -10.62
N ARG A 74 -2.74 3.45 -10.51
CA ARG A 74 -2.97 4.88 -10.33
C ARG A 74 -2.58 5.39 -8.94
N THR A 75 -2.74 4.55 -7.92
CA THR A 75 -2.37 4.86 -6.53
C THR A 75 -0.99 4.34 -6.17
N ASN A 76 -0.21 3.82 -7.12
CA ASN A 76 1.10 3.27 -6.80
C ASN A 76 2.01 4.38 -6.27
N PRO A 77 2.57 4.26 -5.05
CA PRO A 77 3.44 5.29 -4.50
C PRO A 77 4.72 5.45 -5.34
N ASP A 78 5.17 6.70 -5.44
CA ASP A 78 6.39 7.12 -6.13
C ASP A 78 7.53 7.41 -5.15
N ASP A 79 8.73 7.67 -5.68
CA ASP A 79 9.92 8.03 -4.88
C ASP A 79 9.66 9.26 -3.99
N GLY A 80 8.96 10.27 -4.54
CA GLY A 80 8.59 11.48 -3.79
C GLY A 80 7.69 11.20 -2.59
N SER A 81 6.71 10.30 -2.73
CA SER A 81 5.84 9.90 -1.61
C SER A 81 6.61 9.19 -0.49
N PHE A 82 7.63 8.39 -0.83
CA PHE A 82 8.48 7.74 0.16
C PHE A 82 9.28 8.77 0.94
N GLU A 83 9.92 9.69 0.23
CA GLU A 83 10.72 10.77 0.80
C GLU A 83 9.89 11.65 1.75
N SER A 84 8.68 12.06 1.32
CA SER A 84 7.78 12.83 2.18
C SER A 84 7.34 12.03 3.40
N GLY A 85 6.98 10.75 3.22
CA GLY A 85 6.57 9.86 4.30
C GLY A 85 7.69 9.67 5.32
N LEU A 86 8.92 9.41 4.86
CA LEU A 86 10.09 9.23 5.71
C LEU A 86 10.37 10.48 6.56
N LEU A 87 10.31 11.67 5.95
CA LEU A 87 10.52 12.93 6.68
C LEU A 87 9.37 13.22 7.65
N GLU A 88 8.13 12.90 7.30
CA GLU A 88 6.99 13.02 8.21
C GLU A 88 7.15 12.13 9.45
N MET A 89 7.54 10.86 9.25
CA MET A 89 7.77 9.93 10.36
C MET A 89 8.96 10.33 11.22
N ALA A 90 10.04 10.85 10.62
CA ALA A 90 11.16 11.42 11.36
C ALA A 90 10.72 12.62 12.22
N ASN A 91 9.85 13.48 11.69
CA ASN A 91 9.30 14.59 12.47
C ASN A 91 8.43 14.09 13.62
N LYS A 92 7.56 13.09 13.40
CA LYS A 92 6.73 12.48 14.47
C LYS A 92 7.60 11.91 15.59
N LEU A 93 8.67 11.19 15.25
CA LEU A 93 9.64 10.69 16.24
C LEU A 93 10.40 11.83 16.93
N GLY A 94 10.70 12.92 16.23
CA GLY A 94 11.35 14.11 16.78
C GLY A 94 10.51 14.89 17.78
N LEU A 95 9.18 14.71 17.77
CA LEU A 95 8.28 15.29 18.78
C LEU A 95 8.29 14.49 20.09
N LEU A 96 8.70 13.22 20.06
CA LEU A 96 8.73 12.36 21.22
C LEU A 96 10.07 12.49 21.96
N SER A 97 10.01 12.42 23.29
CA SER A 97 11.24 12.31 24.08
C SER A 97 11.90 10.94 23.85
N PRO A 98 13.24 10.83 24.02
CA PRO A 98 13.93 9.56 23.88
C PRO A 98 13.44 8.43 24.79
N TRP A 99 12.75 8.75 25.88
CA TRP A 99 12.30 7.80 26.89
C TRP A 99 11.01 7.07 26.51
N ILE A 100 10.15 7.71 25.71
CA ILE A 100 8.80 7.21 25.38
C ILE A 100 8.72 6.65 23.94
N ARG A 101 9.69 6.97 23.08
CA ARG A 101 9.69 6.51 21.68
C ARG A 101 10.14 5.04 21.57
N SER A 102 9.59 4.33 20.60
CA SER A 102 10.01 2.96 20.29
C SER A 102 11.42 2.93 19.69
N GLY A 103 12.31 2.12 20.27
CA GLY A 103 13.65 1.86 19.73
C GLY A 103 13.65 1.23 18.33
N PRO A 104 12.82 0.22 18.03
CA PRO A 104 12.72 -0.36 16.69
C PRO A 104 12.26 0.62 15.61
N SER A 105 11.31 1.51 15.92
CA SER A 105 10.83 2.54 14.98
C SER A 105 11.88 3.60 14.73
N ASP A 106 12.51 4.12 15.79
CA ASP A 106 13.57 5.13 15.68
C ASP A 106 14.77 4.60 14.90
N SER A 107 15.29 3.41 15.27
CA SER A 107 16.43 2.80 14.56
C SER A 107 16.14 2.54 13.08
N HIS A 108 14.91 2.14 12.74
CA HIS A 108 14.50 1.94 11.34
C HIS A 108 14.51 3.26 10.56
N VAL A 109 13.85 4.30 11.07
CA VAL A 109 13.76 5.61 10.41
C VAL A 109 15.14 6.26 10.31
N GLN A 110 15.95 6.24 11.37
CA GLN A 110 17.32 6.75 11.33
C GLN A 110 18.19 5.99 10.33
N GLY A 111 18.03 4.66 10.22
CA GLY A 111 18.72 3.85 9.23
C GLY A 111 18.35 4.24 7.80
N LEU A 112 17.05 4.48 7.53
CA LEU A 112 16.58 4.96 6.22
C LEU A 112 17.11 6.37 5.90
N LEU A 113 17.08 7.30 6.87
CA LEU A 113 17.66 8.62 6.72
C LEU A 113 19.17 8.58 6.44
N GLN A 114 19.89 7.65 7.08
CA GLN A 114 21.30 7.44 6.83
C GLN A 114 21.54 6.96 5.38
N LEU A 115 20.76 6.00 4.89
CA LEU A 115 20.87 5.52 3.50
C LEU A 115 20.53 6.59 2.48
N ARG A 116 19.52 7.41 2.78
CA ARG A 116 19.14 8.59 2.00
C ARG A 116 20.29 9.59 1.92
N ASN A 117 20.87 9.96 3.06
CA ASN A 117 22.00 10.89 3.12
C ASN A 117 23.25 10.36 2.40
N GLN A 118 23.40 9.04 2.31
CA GLN A 118 24.46 8.37 1.55
C GLN A 118 24.16 8.24 0.05
N GLY A 119 22.98 8.65 -0.45
CA GLY A 119 22.59 8.47 -1.85
C GLY A 119 22.39 7.00 -2.26
N ARG A 120 22.18 6.11 -1.28
CA ARG A 120 22.10 4.65 -1.47
C ARG A 120 20.67 4.12 -1.52
N LEU A 121 19.69 4.97 -1.29
CA LEU A 121 18.28 4.63 -1.38
C LEU A 121 17.84 4.64 -2.85
N ARG A 122 17.16 3.59 -3.32
CA ARG A 122 16.76 3.45 -4.72
C ARG A 122 15.32 2.98 -4.86
N TYR A 123 14.61 3.62 -5.77
CA TYR A 123 13.24 3.31 -6.13
C TYR A 123 13.15 2.51 -7.43
N ALA A 124 12.23 1.54 -7.48
CA ALA A 124 11.83 0.84 -8.68
C ALA A 124 10.30 0.69 -8.74
N SER A 125 9.68 1.13 -9.84
CA SER A 125 8.26 0.94 -10.09
C SER A 125 8.03 -0.36 -10.87
N LEU A 126 7.17 -1.24 -10.36
CA LEU A 126 6.72 -2.49 -10.99
C LEU A 126 5.32 -2.34 -11.62
N GLY A 127 4.85 -1.09 -11.81
CA GLY A 127 3.52 -0.79 -12.31
C GLY A 127 2.48 -0.74 -11.20
N VAL A 128 1.99 -1.89 -10.73
CA VAL A 128 0.95 -1.97 -9.68
C VAL A 128 1.50 -1.90 -8.26
N ALA A 129 2.81 -2.07 -8.12
CA ALA A 129 3.54 -1.98 -6.86
C ALA A 129 4.85 -1.23 -7.10
N SER A 130 5.45 -0.75 -6.03
CA SER A 130 6.73 -0.06 -6.01
C SER A 130 7.62 -0.72 -4.97
N VAL A 131 8.93 -0.69 -5.21
CA VAL A 131 9.91 -1.27 -4.28
C VAL A 131 10.96 -0.24 -3.99
N MET A 132 11.23 -0.06 -2.70
CA MET A 132 12.36 0.71 -2.20
C MET A 132 13.46 -0.27 -1.78
N TYR A 133 14.67 -0.09 -2.27
CA TYR A 133 15.80 -0.98 -2.00
C TYR A 133 17.09 -0.20 -1.76
N ARG A 134 18.04 -0.86 -1.12
CA ARG A 134 19.38 -0.31 -0.86
C ARG A 134 20.36 -0.70 -1.98
N ALA A 135 21.09 0.29 -2.50
CA ALA A 135 22.27 0.10 -3.32
C ALA A 135 23.56 0.12 -2.48
N ASP A 136 24.66 -0.42 -3.01
CA ASP A 136 25.95 -0.39 -2.32
C ASP A 136 26.62 0.99 -2.37
N TYR A 137 26.42 1.72 -3.47
CA TYR A 137 27.06 3.02 -3.72
C TYR A 137 26.07 4.05 -4.28
N ASP A 138 26.39 5.33 -4.05
CA ASP A 138 25.75 6.48 -4.68
C ASP A 138 26.02 6.46 -6.20
N PRO A 139 25.00 6.68 -7.07
CA PRO A 139 25.20 6.73 -8.52
C PRO A 139 26.23 7.78 -9.00
N ALA A 140 26.47 8.84 -8.22
CA ALA A 140 27.47 9.86 -8.50
C ALA A 140 28.91 9.37 -8.24
N THR A 141 29.07 8.21 -7.58
CA THR A 141 30.39 7.65 -7.24
C THR A 141 31.17 7.24 -8.49
N GLY A 142 32.44 7.64 -8.55
CA GLY A 142 33.39 7.32 -9.63
C GLY A 142 34.32 6.14 -9.33
N LEU A 143 34.15 5.46 -8.19
CA LEU A 143 34.95 4.30 -7.81
C LEU A 143 34.77 3.14 -8.80
N TYR A 144 35.86 2.44 -9.10
CA TYR A 144 35.83 1.27 -9.98
C TYR A 144 34.86 0.19 -9.49
N GLU A 145 34.85 -0.06 -8.17
CA GLU A 145 33.96 -1.02 -7.51
C GLU A 145 32.48 -0.73 -7.80
N ALA A 146 32.09 0.55 -7.83
CA ALA A 146 30.73 0.98 -8.09
C ALA A 146 30.34 0.88 -9.58
N ARG A 147 31.30 0.91 -10.50
CA ARG A 147 31.08 0.90 -11.96
C ARG A 147 31.22 -0.49 -12.58
N CYS A 148 31.91 -1.41 -11.92
CA CYS A 148 32.17 -2.74 -12.44
C CYS A 148 30.90 -3.62 -12.35
N SER A 149 30.38 -4.07 -13.49
CA SER A 149 29.21 -4.95 -13.55
C SER A 149 29.43 -6.32 -12.88
N PHE A 150 30.66 -6.82 -12.89
CA PHE A 150 31.01 -8.10 -12.24
C PHE A 150 31.01 -8.03 -10.70
N LEU A 151 31.14 -6.82 -10.12
CA LEU A 151 31.06 -6.58 -8.68
C LEU A 151 29.65 -6.16 -8.25
N SER A 152 28.72 -6.02 -9.20
CA SER A 152 27.34 -5.64 -8.90
C SER A 152 26.61 -6.75 -8.12
N ALA A 153 25.69 -6.35 -7.25
CA ALA A 153 24.92 -7.26 -6.43
C ALA A 153 24.18 -8.29 -7.30
N PRO A 154 24.34 -9.60 -7.02
CA PRO A 154 23.58 -10.64 -7.69
C PRO A 154 22.07 -10.47 -7.46
N TRP A 155 21.27 -10.84 -8.46
CA TRP A 155 19.79 -10.85 -8.33
C TRP A 155 19.30 -11.70 -7.15
N ALA A 156 20.07 -12.73 -6.76
CA ALA A 156 19.77 -13.58 -5.61
C ALA A 156 19.81 -12.84 -4.26
N GLU A 157 20.58 -11.75 -4.14
CA GLU A 157 20.69 -10.96 -2.91
C GLU A 157 19.64 -9.84 -2.81
N LEU A 158 18.91 -9.56 -3.89
CA LEU A 158 17.93 -8.48 -3.92
C LEU A 158 16.86 -8.58 -2.82
N PRO A 159 16.30 -9.76 -2.47
CA PRO A 159 15.32 -9.85 -1.39
C PRO A 159 15.85 -9.33 -0.04
N GLY A 160 17.14 -9.50 0.24
CA GLY A 160 17.78 -8.98 1.46
C GLY A 160 18.12 -7.48 1.41
N ARG A 161 17.94 -6.84 0.25
CA ARG A 161 18.18 -5.42 0.02
C ARG A 161 16.91 -4.60 -0.09
N VAL A 162 15.74 -5.25 -0.21
CA VAL A 162 14.44 -4.59 -0.17
C VAL A 162 14.23 -3.99 1.20
N LEU A 163 13.94 -2.69 1.22
CA LEU A 163 13.67 -1.92 2.41
C LEU A 163 12.17 -1.74 2.62
N ASP A 164 11.40 -1.51 1.55
CA ASP A 164 9.95 -1.33 1.64
C ASP A 164 9.24 -1.71 0.34
N VAL A 165 7.96 -2.05 0.45
CA VAL A 165 7.05 -2.33 -0.64
C VAL A 165 5.90 -1.33 -0.60
N GLY A 166 5.79 -0.57 -1.67
CA GLY A 166 4.69 0.33 -1.95
C GLY A 166 3.57 -0.39 -2.69
N PHE A 167 2.36 -0.33 -2.16
CA PHE A 167 1.18 -0.91 -2.83
C PHE A 167 -0.09 -0.19 -2.35
N ALA A 168 -1.01 0.09 -3.29
CA ALA A 168 -2.30 0.72 -3.00
C ALA A 168 -2.21 2.05 -2.21
N GLY A 169 -1.30 2.94 -2.61
CA GLY A 169 -1.19 4.31 -2.06
C GLY A 169 -0.41 4.43 -0.77
N ARG A 170 0.27 3.37 -0.31
CA ARG A 170 1.02 3.39 0.95
C ARG A 170 2.30 2.58 0.89
N TRP A 171 3.21 2.92 1.80
CA TRP A 171 4.47 2.21 2.06
C TRP A 171 4.28 1.30 3.27
N TRP A 172 4.17 0.00 3.02
CA TRP A 172 3.63 -0.94 4.01
C TRP A 172 4.59 -1.17 5.18
N LEU A 173 5.89 -1.27 4.94
CA LEU A 173 6.84 -1.50 6.02
C LEU A 173 7.05 -0.24 6.84
N LEU A 174 7.17 0.93 6.19
CA LEU A 174 7.30 2.21 6.88
C LEU A 174 6.09 2.45 7.81
N ASP A 175 4.87 2.25 7.31
CA ASP A 175 3.65 2.38 8.11
C ASP A 175 3.59 1.36 9.25
N ALA A 176 3.93 0.09 8.98
CA ALA A 176 3.92 -0.97 9.99
C ALA A 176 4.93 -0.70 11.11
N ARG A 177 6.12 -0.18 10.76
CA ARG A 177 7.15 0.19 11.73
C ARG A 177 6.80 1.44 12.52
N MET A 178 5.87 2.26 12.04
CA MET A 178 5.43 3.49 12.70
C MET A 178 4.08 3.34 13.41
N ARG A 179 3.53 2.13 13.55
CA ARG A 179 2.21 1.90 14.17
C ARG A 179 2.18 2.30 15.65
N ASP A 180 3.14 1.80 16.43
CA ASP A 180 3.23 1.98 17.89
C ASP A 180 4.55 2.69 18.24
N TYR A 181 4.85 3.78 17.52
CA TYR A 181 6.13 4.51 17.61
C TYR A 181 6.30 5.29 18.92
N ASP A 182 5.22 5.48 19.67
CA ASP A 182 5.10 6.17 20.96
C ASP A 182 5.06 5.22 22.16
N VAL A 183 5.27 3.92 21.94
CA VAL A 183 5.37 2.91 23.00
C VAL A 183 6.80 2.40 23.08
N ASN A 184 7.44 2.60 24.24
CA ASN A 184 8.74 2.03 24.51
C ASN A 184 8.61 0.70 25.28
N GLU A 185 8.70 -0.42 24.56
CA GLU A 185 8.62 -1.77 25.16
C GLU A 185 9.70 -2.01 26.23
N GLU A 186 10.86 -1.34 26.15
CA GLU A 186 11.94 -1.48 27.13
C GLU A 186 11.54 -1.01 28.53
N GLU A 187 10.65 -0.01 28.62
CA GLU A 187 10.13 0.47 29.89
C GLU A 187 9.34 -0.62 30.61
N PHE A 188 8.58 -1.45 29.88
CA PHE A 188 7.61 -2.36 30.46
C PHE A 188 8.12 -3.79 30.70
N GLN A 189 9.36 -4.11 30.32
CA GLN A 189 9.91 -5.49 30.41
C GLN A 189 9.89 -6.10 31.82
N HIS A 190 9.84 -5.26 32.85
CA HIS A 190 9.83 -5.68 34.25
C HIS A 190 8.42 -6.05 34.75
N LEU A 191 7.36 -5.83 33.95
CA LEU A 191 6.00 -6.15 34.32
C LEU A 191 5.67 -7.64 34.13
N PRO A 192 4.76 -8.21 34.94
CA PRO A 192 4.28 -9.57 34.74
C PRO A 192 3.56 -9.71 33.39
N PRO A 193 3.57 -10.92 32.77
CA PRO A 193 2.98 -11.13 31.43
C PRO A 193 1.52 -10.72 31.28
N ALA A 194 0.74 -10.80 32.37
CA ALA A 194 -0.66 -10.38 32.38
C ALA A 194 -0.86 -8.87 32.13
N LEU A 195 0.15 -8.04 32.36
CA LEU A 195 0.12 -6.59 32.17
C LEU A 195 0.80 -6.13 30.88
N LEU A 196 1.49 -7.03 30.15
CA LEU A 196 2.16 -6.71 28.89
C LEU A 196 1.20 -6.72 27.68
N ALA A 197 0.04 -7.36 27.80
CA ALA A 197 -0.94 -7.40 26.73
C ALA A 197 -1.64 -6.04 26.61
N THR A 198 -1.12 -5.18 25.74
CA THR A 198 -1.72 -3.87 25.45
C THR A 198 -2.52 -3.93 24.16
N ALA A 199 -3.84 -3.94 24.28
CA ALA A 199 -4.74 -3.57 23.19
C ALA A 199 -5.31 -2.18 23.49
N PRO A 200 -5.55 -1.33 22.48
CA PRO A 200 -6.32 -0.11 22.68
C PRO A 200 -7.68 -0.48 23.33
N PRO A 201 -8.07 0.18 24.42
CA PRO A 201 -9.30 -0.17 25.11
C PRO A 201 -10.50 0.06 24.18
N ALA A 202 -11.47 -0.85 24.24
CA ALA A 202 -12.70 -0.68 23.48
C ALA A 202 -13.54 0.47 24.05
N ALA A 203 -14.36 1.12 23.22
CA ALA A 203 -15.22 2.23 23.67
C ALA A 203 -16.11 1.87 24.89
N ARG A 204 -16.59 0.62 24.93
CA ARG A 204 -17.36 0.12 26.08
C ARG A 204 -16.53 -0.02 27.35
N GLU A 205 -15.26 -0.41 27.22
CA GLU A 205 -14.34 -0.53 28.35
C GLU A 205 -14.01 0.85 28.91
N THR A 206 -13.78 1.84 28.04
CA THR A 206 -13.58 3.23 28.47
C THR A 206 -14.82 3.78 29.17
N GLU A 207 -16.02 3.56 28.63
CA GLU A 207 -17.28 3.96 29.29
C GLU A 207 -17.47 3.30 30.66
N THR A 208 -17.12 2.01 30.77
CA THR A 208 -17.20 1.28 32.04
C THR A 208 -16.23 1.86 33.07
N ASN A 209 -15.00 2.17 32.66
CA ASN A 209 -14.00 2.80 33.53
C ASN A 209 -14.45 4.18 34.01
N GLU A 210 -15.06 4.98 33.13
CA GLU A 210 -15.62 6.29 33.48
C GLU A 210 -16.78 6.16 34.48
N GLN A 211 -17.68 5.20 34.28
CA GLN A 211 -18.79 4.93 35.21
C GLN A 211 -18.26 4.51 36.58
N LEU A 212 -17.35 3.53 36.63
CA LEU A 212 -16.73 3.09 37.88
C LEU A 212 -15.98 4.24 38.59
N HIS A 213 -15.31 5.11 37.81
CA HIS A 213 -14.69 6.31 38.36
C HIS A 213 -15.73 7.22 39.00
N GLN A 214 -16.84 7.54 38.32
CA GLN A 214 -17.92 8.36 38.88
C GLN A 214 -18.56 7.74 40.13
N GLU A 215 -18.70 6.42 40.16
CA GLU A 215 -19.23 5.68 41.31
C GLU A 215 -18.32 5.76 42.53
N SER A 216 -16.99 5.79 42.33
CA SER A 216 -16.04 5.92 43.43
C SER A 216 -16.17 7.23 44.21
N TRP A 217 -16.78 8.27 43.61
CA TRP A 217 -17.02 9.57 44.25
C TRP A 217 -18.37 9.67 44.98
N LYS A 218 -19.24 8.64 44.89
CA LYS A 218 -20.53 8.67 45.57
C LYS A 218 -20.33 8.57 47.08
N ALA A 219 -21.02 9.41 47.84
CA ALA A 219 -20.96 9.40 49.30
C ALA A 219 -21.44 8.04 49.83
N LEU A 220 -20.72 7.51 50.83
CA LEU A 220 -21.13 6.29 51.51
C LEU A 220 -22.38 6.58 52.34
N GLU A 221 -23.49 5.93 51.99
CA GLU A 221 -24.70 5.95 52.81
C GLU A 221 -24.48 5.00 54.00
N MET A 222 -24.26 5.57 55.18
CA MET A 222 -24.27 4.82 56.44
C MET A 222 -25.71 4.64 56.93
N LYS A 223 -26.07 3.42 57.32
CA LYS A 223 -27.35 3.19 58.01
C LYS A 223 -27.27 3.79 59.41
N ALA A 224 -28.38 4.35 59.89
CA ALA A 224 -28.47 4.94 61.23
C ALA A 224 -28.02 3.95 62.34
N GLU A 225 -28.32 2.67 62.18
CA GLU A 225 -27.91 1.60 63.08
C GLU A 225 -26.38 1.44 63.18
N ASP A 226 -25.66 1.61 62.07
CA ASP A 226 -24.20 1.51 62.02
C ASP A 226 -23.53 2.75 62.63
N ILE A 227 -24.17 3.92 62.51
CA ILE A 227 -23.74 5.17 63.17
C ILE A 227 -23.91 5.05 64.68
N GLU A 228 -25.08 4.58 65.13
CA GLU A 228 -25.36 4.39 66.56
C GLU A 228 -24.45 3.33 67.21
N GLN A 229 -24.14 2.25 66.49
CA GLN A 229 -23.19 1.23 66.96
C GLN A 229 -21.77 1.78 67.09
N ALA A 230 -21.31 2.56 66.11
CA ALA A 230 -19.99 3.20 66.15
C ALA A 230 -19.88 4.21 67.32
N GLU A 231 -20.91 5.04 67.52
CA GLU A 231 -20.96 5.98 68.67
C GLU A 231 -20.96 5.25 70.02
N HIS A 232 -21.64 4.09 70.10
CA HIS A 232 -21.65 3.26 71.30
C HIS A 232 -20.30 2.59 71.58
N GLU A 233 -19.58 2.17 70.55
CA GLU A 233 -18.24 1.59 70.65
C GLU A 233 -17.20 2.65 71.05
N GLU A 234 -17.23 3.84 70.45
CA GLU A 234 -16.36 4.97 70.83
C GLU A 234 -16.55 5.37 72.31
N ARG A 235 -17.79 5.41 72.81
CA ARG A 235 -18.05 5.65 74.24
C ARG A 235 -17.48 4.56 75.15
N ARG A 236 -17.49 3.30 74.70
CA ARG A 236 -16.95 2.17 75.47
C ARG A 236 -15.42 2.16 75.50
N GLU A 237 -14.77 2.57 74.41
CA GLU A 237 -13.30 2.66 74.35
C GLU A 237 -12.76 3.90 75.04
N GLY A 238 -13.40 5.07 74.87
CA GLY A 238 -13.06 6.30 75.59
C GLY A 238 -13.20 6.15 77.12
N GLY A 239 -14.14 5.33 77.57
CA GLY A 239 -14.29 4.97 78.99
C GLY A 239 -13.24 3.98 79.52
N ARG A 240 -12.52 3.26 78.64
CA ARG A 240 -11.51 2.25 79.02
C ARG A 240 -10.09 2.84 79.13
N ILE A 241 -9.84 4.02 78.54
CA ILE A 241 -8.55 4.74 78.62
C ILE A 241 -8.46 5.65 79.87
N GLN A 242 -9.60 5.93 80.52
CA GLN A 242 -9.69 6.78 81.72
C GLN A 242 -9.71 6.00 83.06
N SER A 243 -9.50 4.68 83.05
CA SER A 243 -9.39 3.84 84.26
C SER A 243 -7.97 3.34 84.47
#